data_AF-A0A2N0QHG9-F1
#
_entry.id   AF-A0A2N0QHG9-F1
#
_cell.length_a   1.000
_cell.length_b   1.000
_cell.length_c   1.000
_cell.angle_alpha   90.00
_cell.angle_beta   90.00
_cell.angle_gamma   90.00
#
_symmetry.space_group_name_H-M   'P 1'
#
loop_
_entity.id
_entity.type
_entity.pdbx_description
1 polymer ?
#
loop_
_entity_poly.entity_id
_entity_poly.type
_entity_poly.pdbx_seq_one_letter_code
_entity_poly.pdbx_strand_id
1 'polypeptide(L)' 'MKKKLFCIITILVISTVLAACSNYKFKADVNYPIEDFQVTDHRGNTVTLEDLKGEPWLAMFIFTN' A
#
# COMPACT_ATOMS: atom_id res chain seq x y z
N MET A 1 -13.57 -30.05 29.51
CA MET A 1 -12.53 -29.05 29.15
C MET A 1 -12.18 -29.09 27.66
N LYS A 2 -11.93 -30.28 27.06
CA LYS A 2 -11.55 -30.44 25.64
C LYS A 2 -12.53 -29.82 24.62
N LYS A 3 -13.85 -29.88 24.86
CA LYS A 3 -14.88 -29.28 23.99
C LYS A 3 -14.86 -27.75 23.96
N LYS A 4 -14.58 -27.10 25.11
CA LYS A 4 -14.45 -25.63 25.19
C LYS A 4 -13.18 -25.16 24.48
N LEU A 5 -12.07 -25.89 24.67
CA LEU A 5 -10.81 -25.61 23.98
C LEU A 5 -10.94 -25.77 22.46
N PHE A 6 -11.65 -26.80 21.99
CA PHE A 6 -11.93 -27.00 20.58
C PHE A 6 -12.74 -25.84 19.98
N CYS A 7 -13.80 -25.36 20.65
CA CYS A 7 -14.55 -24.20 20.19
C CYS A 7 -13.70 -22.92 20.09
N ILE A 8 -12.82 -22.69 21.06
CA ILE A 8 -11.93 -21.50 21.05
C ILE A 8 -10.97 -21.56 19.87
N ILE A 9 -10.37 -22.73 19.61
CA ILE A 9 -9.46 -22.92 18.47
C ILE A 9 -10.20 -22.71 17.14
N THR A 10 -11.41 -23.25 17.00
CA THR A 10 -12.24 -23.07 15.80
C THR A 10 -12.59 -21.60 15.57
N ILE A 11 -12.97 -20.86 16.61
CA ILE A 11 -13.25 -19.42 16.52
C ILE A 11 -12.00 -18.64 16.09
N LEU A 12 -10.83 -18.97 16.64
CA LEU A 12 -9.57 -18.32 16.30
C LEU A 12 -9.24 -18.51 14.81
N VAL A 13 -9.37 -19.74 14.31
CA VAL A 13 -9.12 -20.08 12.89
C VAL A 13 -10.12 -19.39 11.96
N ILE A 14 -11.38 -19.28 12.33
CA ILE A 14 -12.38 -18.58 11.53
C ILE A 14 -12.06 -17.08 11.46
N SER A 15 -11.68 -16.46 12.58
CA SER A 15 -11.31 -15.05 12.63
C SER A 15 -10.11 -14.71 11.75
N THR A 16 -9.09 -15.58 11.68
CA THR A 16 -7.93 -15.36 10.81
C THR A 16 -8.28 -15.51 9.33
N VAL A 17 -9.15 -16.46 8.97
CA VAL A 17 -9.63 -16.62 7.60
C VAL A 17 -10.48 -15.42 7.16
N LEU A 18 -11.34 -14.89 8.04
CA LEU A 18 -12.15 -13.69 7.74
C LEU A 18 -11.30 -12.42 7.58
N ALA A 19 -10.24 -12.26 8.37
CA ALA A 19 -9.31 -11.14 8.25
C ALA A 19 -8.57 -11.13 6.90
N ALA A 20 -8.36 -12.30 6.28
CA ALA A 20 -7.74 -12.42 4.97
C ALA A 20 -8.67 -12.04 3.81
N CYS A 21 -9.98 -11.94 4.03
CA CYS A 21 -10.97 -11.53 3.02
C CYS A 21 -11.16 -10.00 2.92
N SER A 22 -10.16 -9.20 3.31
CA SER A 22 -10.21 -7.75 3.11
C SER A 22 -10.19 -7.44 1.60
N ASN A 23 -11.37 -7.13 1.06
CA ASN A 23 -11.55 -6.72 -0.34
C ASN A 23 -11.09 -5.27 -0.51
N TYR A 24 -9.77 -5.03 -0.43
CA TYR A 24 -9.19 -3.72 -0.68
C TYR A 24 -9.25 -3.41 -2.18
N LYS A 25 -10.39 -2.91 -2.63
CA LYS A 25 -10.54 -2.29 -3.97
C LYS A 25 -10.14 -0.83 -3.83
N PHE A 26 -8.86 -0.53 -4.04
CA PHE A 26 -8.39 0.84 -4.09
C PHE A 26 -9.20 1.61 -5.14
N LYS A 27 -9.87 2.69 -4.71
CA LYS A 27 -10.49 3.67 -5.59
C LYS A 27 -9.70 4.96 -5.42
N ALA A 28 -9.15 5.46 -6.51
CA ALA A 28 -8.56 6.78 -6.51
C ALA A 28 -9.69 7.80 -6.34
N ASP A 29 -9.80 8.39 -5.15
CA ASP A 29 -10.81 9.41 -4.87
C ASP A 29 -10.45 10.76 -5.50
N VAL A 30 -9.18 10.94 -5.90
CA VAL A 30 -8.65 12.17 -6.50
C VAL A 30 -7.74 11.84 -7.69
N ASN A 31 -7.89 12.61 -8.76
CA ASN A 31 -6.98 12.59 -9.91
C ASN A 31 -6.44 14.01 -10.12
N TYR A 32 -5.23 14.25 -9.65
CA TYR A 32 -4.54 15.52 -9.86
C TYR A 32 -3.56 15.38 -11.03
N PRO A 33 -3.60 16.28 -12.03
CA PRO A 33 -2.55 16.33 -13.03
C PRO A 33 -1.23 16.68 -12.34
N ILE A 34 -0.21 15.86 -12.57
CA ILE A 34 1.15 16.12 -12.08
C ILE A 34 1.87 16.94 -13.13
N GLU A 35 2.47 18.05 -12.72
CA GLU A 35 3.28 18.89 -13.60
C GLU A 35 4.59 18.17 -13.98
N ASP A 36 5.11 18.50 -15.16
CA ASP A 36 6.42 17.99 -15.59
C ASP A 36 7.50 18.44 -14.61
N PHE A 37 8.34 17.51 -14.18
CA PHE A 37 9.46 17.78 -13.30
C PHE A 37 10.72 17.07 -13.76
N GLN A 38 11.85 17.59 -13.28
CA GLN A 38 13.15 16.98 -13.40
C GLN A 38 13.90 17.15 -12.08
N VAL A 39 14.29 16.04 -11.47
CA VAL A 39 14.99 16.02 -10.18
C VAL A 39 16.21 15.11 -10.26
N THR A 40 17.15 15.30 -9.34
CA THR A 40 18.32 14.44 -9.21
C THR A 40 18.12 13.50 -8.03
N ASP A 41 18.29 12.19 -8.25
CA ASP A 41 18.19 11.20 -7.18
C ASP A 41 19.47 11.16 -6.30
N HIS A 42 19.45 10.34 -5.24
CA HIS A 42 20.60 10.16 -4.34
C HIS A 42 21.85 9.54 -4.99
N ARG A 43 21.73 9.01 -6.21
CA ARG A 43 22.82 8.41 -6.99
C ARG A 43 23.35 9.38 -8.05
N GLY A 44 22.78 10.58 -8.15
CA GLY A 44 23.14 11.59 -9.15
C GLY A 44 22.47 11.40 -10.51
N ASN A 45 21.48 10.50 -10.62
CA ASN A 45 20.73 10.32 -11.88
C ASN A 45 19.63 11.37 -11.99
N THR A 46 19.36 11.80 -13.21
CA THR A 46 18.18 12.58 -13.54
C THR A 46 16.95 11.67 -13.57
N VAL A 47 15.88 12.09 -12.88
CA VAL A 47 14.57 11.44 -12.87
C VAL A 47 13.52 12.46 -13.30
N THR A 48 12.65 12.07 -14.23
CA THR A 48 11.58 12.89 -14.80
C THR A 48 10.20 12.28 -14.57
N LEU A 49 9.14 13.04 -14.85
CA LEU A 49 7.77 12.49 -14.84
C LEU A 49 7.60 11.35 -15.86
N GLU A 50 8.25 11.43 -17.01
CA GLU A 50 8.16 10.41 -18.06
C GLU A 50 8.71 9.06 -17.57
N ASP A 51 9.80 9.08 -16.80
CA ASP A 51 10.41 7.87 -16.22
C ASP A 51 9.49 7.14 -15.24
N LEU A 52 8.46 7.82 -14.71
CA LEU A 52 7.50 7.27 -13.74
C LEU A 52 6.15 6.88 -14.37
N LYS A 53 5.95 7.10 -15.68
CA LYS A 53 4.72 6.70 -16.36
C LYS A 53 4.69 5.19 -16.59
N GLY A 54 3.49 4.62 -16.59
CA GLY A 54 3.26 3.20 -16.90
C GLY A 54 3.18 2.28 -15.68
N GLU A 55 3.77 2.65 -14.55
CA GLU A 55 3.67 1.91 -13.29
C GLU A 55 3.12 2.79 -12.16
N PRO A 56 2.35 2.24 -11.19
CA PRO A 56 1.93 2.98 -10.02
C PRO A 56 3.13 3.30 -9.12
N TRP A 57 3.26 4.56 -8.71
CA TRP A 57 4.31 5.03 -7.82
C TRP A 57 3.73 5.76 -6.61
N LEU A 58 4.50 5.80 -5.53
CA LEU A 58 4.15 6.51 -4.30
C LEU A 58 5.10 7.69 -4.11
N ALA A 59 4.55 8.90 -4.01
CA ALA A 59 5.32 10.06 -3.58
C ALA A 59 5.32 10.15 -2.05
N MET A 60 6.51 10.27 -1.47
CA MET A 60 6.72 10.53 -0.05
C MET A 60 7.38 11.89 0.14
N PHE A 61 6.70 12.79 0.86
CA PHE A 61 7.24 14.09 1.22
C PHE A 61 7.87 14.01 2.60
N ILE A 62 9.21 14.06 2.66
CA ILE A 62 9.99 13.96 3.90
C ILE A 62 10.63 15.33 4.18
N PHE A 63 10.35 15.87 5.37
CA PHE A 63 10.93 17.10 5.87
C PHE A 63 11.85 16.76 7.05
N THR A 64 13.07 17.30 7.07
CA THR A 64 14.09 16.98 8.07
C THR A 64 14.28 18.06 9.14
N ASN A 65 13.40 19.07 9.19
CA ASN A 65 13.39 20.16 10.16
C ASN A 65 12.02 20.22 10.84
#